data_AF-A0A3B0MQN0-F1
#
_entry.id   AF-A0A3B0MQN0-F1
#
_cell.length_a   1.000
_cell.length_b   1.000
_cell.length_c   1.000
_cell.angle_alpha   90.00
_cell.angle_beta   90.00
_cell.angle_gamma   90.00
#
_symmetry.space_group_name_H-M   'P 1'
#
loop_
_entity.id
_entity.type
_entity.pdbx_description
1 polymer ?
#
loop_
_entity_poly.entity_id
_entity_poly.type
_entity_poly.pdbx_seq_one_letter_code
_entity_poly.pdbx_strand_id
1 'polypeptide(L)'
;MRALILSALALPALALPAPAAAELRFCNETSARVTVAIGYRSEGAWRSEGWWAVEPGACRAAVSEPLENRFYYYRATSAVDSWTHESYFFCTSPQPFDISGDENCAERGFDREAFTEIALGDRTTRFTMTLTSGATPTAPPTPKTPPPGTHGEPYSISGLLSHCEVTDASVQCELHKDGWRYVASSAFHTDQGLLEDLMDLPPNTPMSWRGDLAFYEGANVEVTLREARAEGDDPFAALRARLQGFWTSASDPNYQLLIAGGVFEESYEHIPTDTRLMDLATTCDGARGDGPYLLAQSYARDGDIRCFEVFELSRNSLSLFPLGVMRPLDFVRSD
;
A
#
# COMPACT_ATOMS: atom_id res chain seq x y z
N MET A 1 -37.41 25.40 79.81
CA MET A 1 -36.63 25.68 78.59
C MET A 1 -35.58 24.60 78.40
N ARG A 2 -35.80 23.63 77.49
CA ARG A 2 -34.74 22.78 76.93
C ARG A 2 -35.18 22.43 75.50
N ALA A 3 -34.47 23.00 74.52
CA ALA A 3 -34.77 22.87 73.10
C ALA A 3 -34.23 21.54 72.58
N LEU A 4 -35.08 20.77 71.88
CA LEU A 4 -34.69 19.59 71.11
C LEU A 4 -34.20 20.05 69.74
N ILE A 5 -32.93 19.80 69.43
CA ILE A 5 -32.34 20.04 68.11
C ILE A 5 -32.37 18.70 67.37
N LEU A 6 -33.23 18.58 66.34
CA LEU A 6 -33.17 17.47 65.38
C LEU A 6 -32.06 17.77 64.36
N SER A 7 -30.97 17.03 64.43
CA SER A 7 -29.92 17.02 63.40
C SER A 7 -30.35 16.11 62.25
N ALA A 8 -30.74 16.71 61.12
CA ALA A 8 -30.98 15.98 59.88
C ALA A 8 -29.63 15.54 59.28
N LEU A 9 -29.36 14.23 59.27
CA LEU A 9 -28.26 13.65 58.50
C LEU A 9 -28.58 13.77 57.01
N ALA A 10 -27.88 14.66 56.31
CA ALA A 10 -27.88 14.69 54.85
C ALA A 10 -27.03 13.51 54.34
N LEU A 11 -27.68 12.53 53.72
CA LEU A 11 -27.00 11.46 52.98
C LEU A 11 -26.36 12.04 51.71
N PRO A 12 -25.06 11.83 51.45
CA PRO A 12 -24.44 12.25 50.21
C PRO A 12 -24.93 11.36 49.07
N ALA A 13 -25.47 11.96 48.02
CA ALA A 13 -25.85 11.26 46.80
C ALA A 13 -24.57 10.74 46.11
N LEU A 14 -24.39 9.42 46.13
CA LEU A 14 -23.36 8.74 45.35
C LEU A 14 -23.70 8.89 43.86
N ALA A 15 -22.98 9.76 43.16
CA ALA A 15 -23.00 9.80 41.71
C ALA A 15 -22.36 8.50 41.18
N LEU A 16 -23.16 7.66 40.52
CA LEU A 16 -22.66 6.47 39.82
C LEU A 16 -21.75 6.94 38.67
N PRO A 17 -20.53 6.41 38.53
CA PRO A 17 -19.69 6.71 37.39
C PRO A 17 -20.40 6.25 36.11
N ALA A 18 -20.56 7.15 35.13
CA ALA A 18 -21.03 6.79 33.81
C ALA A 18 -20.05 5.78 33.19
N PRO A 19 -20.53 4.75 32.47
CA PRO A 19 -19.64 3.81 31.80
C PRO A 19 -18.71 4.58 30.87
N ALA A 20 -17.41 4.43 31.10
CA ALA A 20 -16.39 4.97 30.23
C ALA A 20 -16.47 4.21 28.90
N ALA A 21 -17.19 4.77 27.92
CA ALA A 21 -17.40 4.11 26.64
C ALA A 21 -16.09 4.13 25.83
N ALA A 22 -15.40 3.00 25.78
CA ALA A 22 -14.24 2.78 24.92
C ALA A 22 -14.77 2.26 23.58
N GLU A 23 -14.98 3.16 22.61
CA GLU A 23 -15.76 2.87 21.40
C GLU A 23 -15.36 3.81 20.25
N LEU A 24 -15.66 3.41 19.02
CA LEU A 24 -15.66 4.30 17.84
C LEU A 24 -17.09 4.75 17.60
N ARG A 25 -17.34 6.04 17.81
CA ARG A 25 -18.68 6.65 17.73
C ARG A 25 -18.77 7.65 16.59
N PHE A 26 -19.90 7.69 15.91
CA PHE A 26 -20.24 8.69 14.91
C PHE A 26 -21.39 9.56 15.43
N CYS A 27 -21.20 10.88 15.45
CA CYS A 27 -22.22 11.86 15.80
C CYS A 27 -22.68 12.59 14.54
N ASN A 28 -23.98 12.60 14.28
CA ASN A 28 -24.55 13.22 13.09
C ASN A 28 -25.07 14.63 13.42
N GLU A 29 -24.36 15.65 12.97
CA GLU A 29 -24.76 17.05 13.07
C GLU A 29 -25.42 17.59 11.79
N THR A 30 -25.68 16.73 10.79
CA THR A 30 -26.43 17.13 9.60
C THR A 30 -27.93 17.16 9.84
N SER A 31 -28.65 17.71 8.86
CA SER A 31 -30.11 17.80 8.90
C SER A 31 -30.82 16.51 8.46
N ALA A 32 -30.08 15.49 8.04
CA ALA A 32 -30.62 14.27 7.47
C ALA A 32 -30.02 13.01 8.09
N ARG A 33 -30.71 11.87 7.91
CA ARG A 33 -30.17 10.58 8.32
C ARG A 33 -28.89 10.31 7.54
N VAL A 34 -27.86 9.86 8.26
CA VAL A 34 -26.60 9.40 7.69
C VAL A 34 -26.42 7.92 7.98
N THR A 35 -25.95 7.16 6.99
CA THR A 35 -25.53 5.78 7.14
C THR A 35 -24.02 5.70 7.07
N VAL A 36 -23.43 5.00 8.03
CA VAL A 36 -21.98 4.85 8.15
C VAL A 36 -21.59 3.39 7.96
N ALA A 37 -20.50 3.16 7.25
CA ALA A 37 -19.74 1.91 7.26
C ALA A 37 -18.32 2.20 7.77
N ILE A 38 -17.65 1.19 8.33
CA ILE A 38 -16.27 1.27 8.77
C ILE A 38 -15.42 0.17 8.15
N GLY A 39 -14.13 0.43 8.01
CA GLY A 39 -13.10 -0.54 7.66
C GLY A 39 -12.00 -0.56 8.73
N TYR A 40 -11.41 -1.71 9.02
CA TYR A 40 -10.32 -1.85 9.99
C TYR A 40 -9.57 -3.17 9.80
N ARG A 41 -8.37 -3.29 10.39
CA ARG A 41 -7.61 -4.54 10.38
C ARG A 41 -8.09 -5.45 11.51
N SER A 42 -8.34 -6.73 11.20
CA SER A 42 -8.76 -7.74 12.17
C SER A 42 -8.11 -9.08 11.81
N GLU A 43 -7.49 -9.74 12.78
CA GLU A 43 -6.89 -11.09 12.62
C GLU A 43 -5.95 -11.22 11.40
N GLY A 44 -5.22 -10.15 11.08
CA GLY A 44 -4.29 -10.15 9.94
C GLY A 44 -4.96 -10.02 8.57
N ALA A 45 -6.26 -9.70 8.50
CA ALA A 45 -6.97 -9.34 7.27
C ALA A 45 -7.68 -7.98 7.40
N TRP A 46 -8.00 -7.35 6.27
CA TRP A 46 -8.92 -6.21 6.27
C TRP A 46 -10.34 -6.68 6.54
N ARG A 47 -11.15 -5.86 7.20
CA ARG A 47 -12.57 -6.12 7.46
C ARG A 47 -13.37 -4.84 7.28
N SER A 48 -14.56 -4.94 6.71
CA SER A 48 -15.51 -3.83 6.59
C SER A 48 -16.91 -4.22 7.07
N GLU A 49 -17.56 -3.29 7.75
CA GLU A 49 -18.86 -3.51 8.40
C GLU A 49 -19.76 -2.29 8.25
N GLY A 50 -21.08 -2.52 8.22
CA GLY A 50 -22.08 -1.46 8.06
C GLY A 50 -23.49 -2.03 7.93
N TRP A 51 -24.55 -1.24 7.72
CA TRP A 51 -24.62 0.21 7.79
C TRP A 51 -25.21 0.63 9.14
N TRP A 52 -24.51 1.48 9.89
CA TRP A 52 -25.07 2.13 11.07
C TRP A 52 -25.79 3.40 10.64
N ALA A 53 -27.11 3.38 10.68
CA ALA A 53 -27.92 4.60 10.58
C ALA A 53 -27.78 5.46 11.83
N VAL A 54 -27.50 6.75 11.64
CA VAL A 54 -27.37 7.79 12.67
C VAL A 54 -28.38 8.90 12.35
N GLU A 55 -29.34 9.13 13.23
CA GLU A 55 -30.36 10.17 13.07
C GLU A 55 -29.76 11.58 13.20
N PRO A 56 -30.38 12.62 12.62
CA PRO A 56 -30.01 14.01 12.87
C PRO A 56 -29.90 14.32 14.37
N GLY A 57 -28.77 14.89 14.79
CA GLY A 57 -28.48 15.25 16.18
C GLY A 57 -28.17 14.08 17.12
N ALA A 58 -28.13 12.84 16.62
CA ALA A 58 -27.83 11.65 17.40
C ALA A 58 -26.38 11.20 17.23
N CYS A 59 -25.89 10.39 18.18
CA CYS A 59 -24.64 9.66 18.05
C CYS A 59 -24.87 8.16 18.15
N ARG A 60 -24.09 7.39 17.39
CA ARG A 60 -24.14 5.92 17.40
C ARG A 60 -22.74 5.33 17.39
N ALA A 61 -22.52 4.31 18.21
CA ALA A 61 -21.30 3.52 18.20
C ALA A 61 -21.30 2.55 17.00
N ALA A 62 -20.20 2.53 16.25
CA ALA A 62 -19.95 1.54 15.22
C ALA A 62 -19.11 0.38 15.78
N VAL A 63 -18.09 0.68 16.58
CA VAL A 63 -17.35 -0.30 17.39
C VAL A 63 -17.71 -0.03 18.85
N SER A 64 -18.23 -1.04 19.57
CA SER A 64 -18.65 -0.87 20.97
C SER A 64 -17.60 -1.31 22.00
N GLU A 65 -16.49 -1.88 21.52
CA GLU A 65 -15.35 -2.36 22.32
C GLU A 65 -14.17 -1.37 22.23
N PRO A 66 -13.19 -1.46 23.18
CA PRO A 66 -12.00 -0.63 23.12
C PRO A 66 -11.30 -0.71 21.76
N LEU A 67 -10.89 0.45 21.25
CA LEU A 67 -10.19 0.51 19.97
C LEU A 67 -8.80 -0.12 20.10
N GLU A 68 -8.57 -1.16 19.30
CA GLU A 68 -7.32 -1.91 19.26
C GLU A 68 -6.44 -1.47 18.08
N ASN A 69 -7.06 -0.95 17.02
CA ASN A 69 -6.35 -0.47 15.85
C ASN A 69 -5.99 1.00 15.99
N ARG A 70 -4.82 1.37 15.46
CA ARG A 70 -4.44 2.78 15.30
C ARG A 70 -5.16 3.45 14.13
N PHE A 71 -5.58 2.67 13.14
CA PHE A 71 -6.25 3.15 11.94
C PHE A 71 -7.63 2.50 11.82
N TYR A 72 -8.63 3.34 11.64
CA TYR A 72 -9.97 2.94 11.21
C TYR A 72 -10.30 3.73 9.94
N TYR A 73 -11.20 3.21 9.13
CA TYR A 73 -11.66 3.85 7.91
C TYR A 73 -13.16 4.01 8.01
N TYR A 74 -13.73 5.06 7.45
CA TYR A 74 -15.17 5.23 7.44
C TYR A 74 -15.70 5.75 6.10
N ARG A 75 -16.92 5.35 5.79
CA ARG A 75 -17.72 5.88 4.69
C ARG A 75 -19.05 6.33 5.23
N ALA A 76 -19.38 7.59 4.99
CA ALA A 76 -20.67 8.18 5.30
C ALA A 76 -21.47 8.43 4.01
N THR A 77 -22.76 8.07 4.04
CA THR A 77 -23.70 8.28 2.93
C THR A 77 -25.01 8.84 3.46
N SER A 78 -25.66 9.70 2.67
CA SER A 78 -26.98 10.26 2.99
C SER A 78 -27.76 10.47 1.70
N ALA A 79 -29.09 10.65 1.83
CA ALA A 79 -29.96 10.95 0.69
C ALA A 79 -29.85 12.39 0.20
N VAL A 80 -29.34 13.31 1.03
CA VAL A 80 -29.27 14.76 0.74
C VAL A 80 -27.88 15.35 0.93
N ASP A 81 -27.09 14.81 1.86
CA ASP A 81 -25.70 15.21 2.06
C ASP A 81 -24.75 14.26 1.30
N SER A 82 -23.69 14.81 0.73
CA SER A 82 -22.59 14.04 0.13
C SER A 82 -21.26 14.38 0.81
N TRP A 83 -20.42 13.35 0.93
CA TRP A 83 -19.05 13.48 1.41
C TRP A 83 -18.11 12.99 0.31
N THR A 84 -17.02 13.73 0.11
CA THR A 84 -15.87 13.21 -0.63
C THR A 84 -15.08 12.34 0.33
N HIS A 85 -14.85 11.09 -0.05
CA HIS A 85 -14.00 10.15 0.69
C HIS A 85 -12.61 10.12 0.09
N GLU A 86 -11.61 9.78 0.90
CA GLU A 86 -10.26 9.47 0.42
C GLU A 86 -10.25 8.16 -0.39
N SER A 87 -9.09 7.78 -0.91
CA SER A 87 -8.95 6.65 -1.84
C SER A 87 -8.61 5.32 -1.15
N TYR A 88 -9.16 5.05 0.05
CA TYR A 88 -9.06 3.73 0.70
C TYR A 88 -10.29 2.91 0.35
N PHE A 89 -10.11 1.76 -0.32
CA PHE A 89 -11.25 1.00 -0.85
C PHE A 89 -11.57 -0.22 0.00
N PHE A 90 -12.86 -0.42 0.26
CA PHE A 90 -13.38 -1.60 0.95
C PHE A 90 -14.57 -2.18 0.20
N CYS A 91 -14.79 -3.48 0.38
CA CYS A 91 -16.02 -4.12 -0.08
C CYS A 91 -17.21 -3.70 0.80
N THR A 92 -18.34 -3.42 0.18
CA THR A 92 -19.59 -3.07 0.86
C THR A 92 -20.78 -3.82 0.25
N SER A 93 -21.90 -3.83 0.96
CA SER A 93 -23.17 -4.36 0.44
C SER A 93 -24.28 -3.32 0.61
N PRO A 94 -25.33 -3.34 -0.24
CA PRO A 94 -26.50 -2.50 -0.04
C PRO A 94 -27.28 -2.78 1.26
N GLN A 95 -27.14 -3.98 1.83
CA GLN A 95 -27.75 -4.38 3.11
C GLN A 95 -26.73 -4.32 4.25
N PRO A 96 -27.14 -4.38 5.54
CA PRO A 96 -26.20 -4.54 6.63
C PRO A 96 -25.26 -5.74 6.39
N PHE A 97 -23.97 -5.53 6.61
CA PHE A 97 -22.90 -6.42 6.18
C PHE A 97 -21.76 -6.44 7.18
N ASP A 98 -21.01 -7.53 7.07
CA ASP A 98 -19.77 -7.77 7.76
C ASP A 98 -18.90 -8.65 6.85
N ILE A 99 -17.85 -8.05 6.27
CA ILE A 99 -17.07 -8.63 5.18
C ILE A 99 -15.60 -8.66 5.59
N SER A 100 -15.01 -9.85 5.57
CA SER A 100 -13.55 -10.03 5.66
C SER A 100 -12.92 -9.96 4.28
N GLY A 101 -11.80 -9.25 4.14
CA GLY A 101 -11.08 -9.00 2.90
C GLY A 101 -11.71 -7.86 2.09
N ASP A 102 -10.86 -6.98 1.60
CA ASP A 102 -11.12 -5.81 0.75
C ASP A 102 -10.85 -6.08 -0.74
N GLU A 103 -10.41 -7.30 -1.08
CA GLU A 103 -10.06 -7.70 -2.45
C GLU A 103 -11.24 -8.34 -3.21
N ASN A 104 -11.19 -8.26 -4.55
CA ASN A 104 -12.10 -8.90 -5.51
C ASN A 104 -13.59 -8.70 -5.19
N CYS A 105 -13.97 -7.49 -4.73
CA CYS A 105 -15.33 -7.21 -4.24
C CYS A 105 -16.39 -7.59 -5.27
N ALA A 106 -16.21 -7.19 -6.53
CA ALA A 106 -17.18 -7.43 -7.59
C ALA A 106 -17.38 -8.93 -7.88
N GLU A 107 -16.30 -9.71 -7.93
CA GLU A 107 -16.36 -11.18 -8.13
C GLU A 107 -17.05 -11.89 -6.96
N ARG A 108 -16.94 -11.31 -5.76
CA ARG A 108 -17.57 -11.78 -4.53
C ARG A 108 -19.00 -11.26 -4.36
N GLY A 109 -19.51 -10.45 -5.30
CA GLY A 109 -20.87 -9.90 -5.28
C GLY A 109 -21.05 -8.67 -4.39
N PHE A 110 -19.97 -7.95 -4.10
CA PHE A 110 -19.92 -6.73 -3.30
C PHE A 110 -19.58 -5.50 -4.14
N ASP A 111 -19.96 -4.33 -3.63
CA ASP A 111 -19.58 -3.04 -4.21
C ASP A 111 -18.22 -2.61 -3.68
N ARG A 112 -17.37 -2.02 -4.53
CA ARG A 112 -16.07 -1.45 -4.14
C ARG A 112 -16.22 0.05 -3.91
N GLU A 113 -16.04 0.49 -2.67
CA GLU A 113 -16.36 1.86 -2.27
C GLU A 113 -15.23 2.52 -1.50
N ALA A 114 -15.10 3.83 -1.68
CA ALA A 114 -14.03 4.65 -1.10
C ALA A 114 -14.40 5.11 0.34
N PHE A 115 -13.40 5.07 1.24
CA PHE A 115 -13.47 5.39 2.66
C PHE A 115 -12.39 6.43 3.01
N THR A 116 -12.62 7.16 4.11
CA THR A 116 -11.69 8.14 4.67
C THR A 116 -10.98 7.57 5.89
N GLU A 117 -9.68 7.78 6.03
CA GLU A 117 -8.91 7.31 7.18
C GLU A 117 -9.22 8.12 8.45
N ILE A 118 -9.24 7.41 9.58
CA ILE A 118 -9.24 7.93 10.94
C ILE A 118 -7.93 7.44 11.58
N ALA A 119 -6.92 8.30 11.57
CA ALA A 119 -5.67 8.05 12.26
C ALA A 119 -5.78 8.40 13.74
N LEU A 120 -5.70 7.40 14.60
CA LEU A 120 -5.73 7.54 16.05
C LEU A 120 -4.31 7.71 16.60
N GLY A 121 -4.19 8.38 17.74
CA GLY A 121 -2.92 8.46 18.48
C GLY A 121 -2.61 7.14 19.19
N ASP A 122 -1.35 6.94 19.58
CA ASP A 122 -0.95 5.76 20.33
C ASP A 122 -1.80 5.57 21.60
N ARG A 123 -2.24 4.32 21.84
CA ARG A 123 -3.07 3.93 22.98
C ARG A 123 -4.45 4.61 23.05
N THR A 124 -4.96 5.11 21.92
CA THR A 124 -6.33 5.62 21.84
C THR A 124 -7.32 4.47 21.91
N THR A 125 -8.11 4.40 22.98
CA THR A 125 -9.12 3.35 23.18
C THR A 125 -10.55 3.82 22.84
N ARG A 126 -10.72 5.10 22.51
CA ARG A 126 -12.01 5.70 22.15
C ARG A 126 -11.84 6.86 21.18
N PHE A 127 -12.78 7.00 20.25
CA PHE A 127 -12.79 8.12 19.31
C PHE A 127 -14.22 8.48 18.91
N THR A 128 -14.47 9.77 18.68
CA THR A 128 -15.77 10.26 18.18
C THR A 128 -15.56 11.07 16.92
N MET A 129 -16.19 10.62 15.83
CA MET A 129 -16.22 11.30 14.55
C MET A 129 -17.52 12.11 14.42
N THR A 130 -17.42 13.38 14.07
CA THR A 130 -18.58 14.28 13.90
C THR A 130 -18.86 14.51 12.43
N LEU A 131 -20.04 14.12 11.97
CA LEU A 131 -20.49 14.22 10.58
C LEU A 131 -21.25 15.54 10.37
N THR A 132 -20.74 16.39 9.47
CA THR A 132 -21.33 17.70 9.14
C THR A 132 -21.69 17.79 7.65
N SER A 133 -22.70 18.59 7.30
CA SER A 133 -23.16 18.77 5.91
C SER A 133 -22.12 19.53 5.08
N GLY A 134 -21.72 18.99 3.93
CA GLY A 134 -20.88 19.72 2.96
C GLY A 134 -19.43 19.97 3.38
N ALA A 135 -18.97 19.35 4.46
CA ALA A 135 -17.57 19.36 4.87
C ALA A 135 -17.14 17.93 5.17
N THR A 136 -15.98 17.53 4.64
CA THR A 136 -15.24 16.38 5.18
C THR A 136 -15.16 16.56 6.70
N PRO A 137 -15.69 15.62 7.52
CA PRO A 137 -15.58 15.64 8.97
C PRO A 137 -14.16 16.00 9.36
N THR A 138 -14.01 17.18 9.94
CA THR A 138 -12.70 17.68 10.35
C THR A 138 -12.34 16.96 11.64
N ALA A 139 -11.75 15.76 11.52
CA ALA A 139 -10.64 15.44 12.41
C ALA A 139 -9.68 16.65 12.35
N PRO A 140 -9.10 17.12 13.48
CA PRO A 140 -8.15 18.23 13.45
C PRO A 140 -7.17 17.97 12.31
N PRO A 141 -6.95 18.93 11.39
CA PRO A 141 -6.37 18.66 10.08
C PRO A 141 -5.10 17.86 10.27
N THR A 142 -5.22 16.55 10.11
CA THR A 142 -4.07 15.70 9.90
C THR A 142 -3.50 16.25 8.62
N PRO A 143 -2.21 16.63 8.58
CA PRO A 143 -1.60 16.96 7.31
C PRO A 143 -1.94 15.83 6.34
N LYS A 144 -2.45 16.17 5.14
CA LYS A 144 -2.82 15.19 4.08
C LYS A 144 -1.72 14.13 3.87
N THR A 145 -0.50 14.48 4.23
CA THR A 145 0.63 13.58 4.35
C THR A 145 0.94 13.36 5.84
N PRO A 146 0.85 12.13 6.36
CA PRO A 146 1.22 11.82 7.74
C PRO A 146 2.66 12.28 8.06
N PRO A 147 2.96 12.70 9.30
CA PRO A 147 4.33 13.01 9.70
C PRO A 147 5.27 11.81 9.45
N PRO A 148 6.57 12.04 9.18
CA PRO A 148 7.54 10.96 9.15
C PRO A 148 7.52 10.13 10.43
N GLY A 149 7.53 8.82 10.30
CA GLY A 149 7.50 7.89 11.41
C GLY A 149 6.10 7.40 11.78
N THR A 150 5.08 7.79 11.02
CA THR A 150 3.69 7.41 11.32
C THR A 150 3.49 5.92 11.10
N HIS A 151 4.03 5.35 10.03
CA HIS A 151 3.79 3.96 9.64
C HIS A 151 5.03 3.06 9.74
N GLY A 152 6.14 3.57 10.28
CA GLY A 152 7.40 2.82 10.34
C GLY A 152 8.63 3.72 10.49
N GLU A 153 9.81 3.26 10.08
CA GLU A 153 11.03 4.05 10.16
C GLU A 153 11.14 5.04 8.98
N PRO A 154 11.34 6.34 9.22
CA PRO A 154 11.49 7.31 8.13
C PRO A 154 12.69 6.98 7.24
N TYR A 155 12.50 7.09 5.92
CA TYR A 155 13.58 6.91 4.95
C TYR A 155 13.50 7.92 3.80
N SER A 156 14.61 8.06 3.08
CA SER A 156 14.71 8.80 1.82
C SER A 156 15.80 8.15 0.98
N ILE A 157 15.50 7.89 -0.29
CA ILE A 157 16.40 7.17 -1.21
C ILE A 157 16.18 7.63 -2.66
N SER A 158 17.13 7.29 -3.53
CA SER A 158 17.04 7.46 -4.97
C SER A 158 17.29 6.14 -5.69
N GLY A 159 16.61 5.93 -6.79
CA GLY A 159 16.62 4.69 -7.57
C GLY A 159 15.69 4.80 -8.77
N LEU A 160 15.01 3.72 -9.12
CA LEU A 160 14.16 3.66 -10.31
C LEU A 160 12.73 3.29 -9.95
N LEU A 161 11.74 3.97 -10.54
CA LEU A 161 10.38 3.46 -10.63
C LEU A 161 10.40 2.30 -11.65
N SER A 162 10.16 1.08 -11.19
CA SER A 162 10.15 -0.12 -12.04
C SER A 162 8.89 -0.15 -12.90
N HIS A 163 7.74 -0.32 -12.25
CA HIS A 163 6.41 -0.30 -12.84
C HIS A 163 5.36 -0.01 -11.76
N CYS A 164 4.14 0.24 -12.20
CA CYS A 164 2.97 0.25 -11.34
C CYS A 164 1.93 -0.72 -11.91
N GLU A 165 1.17 -1.34 -11.01
CA GLU A 165 0.10 -2.27 -11.32
C GLU A 165 -1.18 -1.80 -10.64
N VAL A 166 -2.28 -1.94 -11.36
CA VAL A 166 -3.62 -1.72 -10.82
C VAL A 166 -4.25 -3.08 -10.64
N THR A 167 -4.64 -3.38 -9.42
CA THR A 167 -5.46 -4.54 -9.08
C THR A 167 -6.86 -4.07 -8.70
N ASP A 168 -7.78 -5.02 -8.57
CA ASP A 168 -9.11 -4.73 -8.05
C ASP A 168 -9.08 -4.24 -6.59
N ALA A 169 -7.99 -4.51 -5.85
CA ALA A 169 -7.85 -4.12 -4.45
C ALA A 169 -7.10 -2.79 -4.29
N SER A 170 -5.98 -2.62 -5.01
CA SER A 170 -5.05 -1.52 -4.79
C SER A 170 -4.36 -1.06 -6.08
N VAL A 171 -3.88 0.18 -6.05
CA VAL A 171 -2.81 0.62 -6.93
C VAL A 171 -1.50 0.33 -6.21
N GLN A 172 -0.55 -0.30 -6.88
CA GLN A 172 0.77 -0.62 -6.35
C GLN A 172 1.84 -0.11 -7.30
N CYS A 173 2.85 0.56 -6.78
CA CYS A 173 4.05 0.95 -7.53
C CYS A 173 5.29 0.32 -6.91
N GLU A 174 6.15 -0.21 -7.77
CA GLU A 174 7.41 -0.84 -7.37
C GLU A 174 8.58 0.06 -7.72
N LEU A 175 9.42 0.35 -6.73
CA LEU A 175 10.64 1.13 -6.89
C LEU A 175 11.84 0.28 -6.51
N HIS A 176 12.91 0.35 -7.29
CA HIS A 176 14.07 -0.52 -7.15
C HIS A 176 15.34 0.27 -6.88
N LYS A 177 16.19 -0.24 -5.98
CA LYS A 177 17.52 0.31 -5.70
C LYS A 177 18.45 -0.74 -5.09
N ASP A 178 19.65 -0.91 -5.66
CA ASP A 178 20.72 -1.77 -5.12
C ASP A 178 20.24 -3.16 -4.72
N GLY A 179 19.41 -3.78 -5.55
CA GLY A 179 18.91 -5.10 -5.24
C GLY A 179 17.73 -5.16 -4.25
N TRP A 180 17.14 -4.02 -3.91
CA TRP A 180 15.93 -3.93 -3.09
C TRP A 180 14.70 -3.55 -3.90
N ARG A 181 13.58 -4.22 -3.59
CA ARG A 181 12.25 -3.96 -4.13
C ARG A 181 11.40 -3.26 -3.07
N TYR A 182 11.10 -1.98 -3.31
CA TYR A 182 10.25 -1.15 -2.47
C TYR A 182 8.84 -1.13 -3.07
N VAL A 183 7.88 -1.64 -2.32
CA VAL A 183 6.47 -1.75 -2.74
C VAL A 183 5.66 -0.72 -1.99
N ALA A 184 5.12 0.25 -2.73
CA ALA A 184 4.18 1.24 -2.23
C ALA A 184 2.79 0.95 -2.77
N SER A 185 1.78 0.89 -1.92
CA SER A 185 0.41 0.58 -2.35
C SER A 185 -0.65 1.44 -1.67
N SER A 186 -1.79 1.62 -2.34
CA SER A 186 -2.94 2.28 -1.75
C SER A 186 -3.62 1.44 -0.66
N ALA A 187 -3.38 0.12 -0.67
CA ALA A 187 -3.74 -0.78 0.43
C ALA A 187 -2.84 -0.59 1.67
N PHE A 188 -1.70 0.09 1.52
CA PHE A 188 -0.73 0.30 2.58
C PHE A 188 -0.30 1.77 2.69
N HIS A 189 -1.24 2.61 3.14
CA HIS A 189 -1.04 4.00 3.60
C HIS A 189 -0.28 4.96 2.64
N THR A 190 -0.07 4.58 1.39
CA THR A 190 0.41 5.50 0.36
C THR A 190 -0.78 6.18 -0.29
N ASP A 191 -0.73 7.50 -0.41
CA ASP A 191 -1.78 8.27 -1.08
C ASP A 191 -1.96 7.77 -2.52
N GLN A 192 -3.20 7.43 -2.88
CA GLN A 192 -3.48 6.90 -4.22
C GLN A 192 -3.23 7.93 -5.32
N GLY A 193 -3.48 9.22 -5.07
CA GLY A 193 -3.20 10.26 -6.06
C GLY A 193 -1.71 10.32 -6.39
N LEU A 194 -0.85 10.18 -5.38
CA LEU A 194 0.59 10.03 -5.59
C LEU A 194 0.93 8.78 -6.40
N LEU A 195 0.27 7.65 -6.17
CA LEU A 195 0.50 6.41 -6.95
C LEU A 195 0.03 6.54 -8.39
N GLU A 196 -1.12 7.19 -8.63
CA GLU A 196 -1.63 7.49 -9.97
C GLU A 196 -0.68 8.43 -10.72
N ASP A 197 -0.14 9.46 -10.06
CA ASP A 197 0.89 10.34 -10.64
C ASP A 197 2.15 9.55 -11.03
N LEU A 198 2.52 8.52 -10.26
CA LEU A 198 3.63 7.63 -10.59
C LEU A 198 3.31 6.71 -11.76
N MET A 199 2.08 6.22 -11.88
CA MET A 199 1.66 5.38 -13.00
C MET A 199 1.78 6.08 -14.36
N ASP A 200 1.62 7.40 -14.39
CA ASP A 200 1.75 8.21 -15.61
C ASP A 200 3.22 8.40 -16.05
N LEU A 201 4.19 7.98 -15.22
CA LEU A 201 5.60 8.02 -15.56
C LEU A 201 6.02 6.80 -16.38
N PRO A 202 6.98 6.95 -17.32
CA PRO A 202 7.53 5.80 -18.02
C PRO A 202 8.16 4.76 -17.07
N PRO A 203 8.09 3.46 -17.38
CA PRO A 203 8.85 2.44 -16.67
C PRO A 203 10.35 2.77 -16.66
N ASN A 204 11.04 2.43 -15.57
CA ASN A 204 12.44 2.75 -15.31
C ASN A 204 12.76 4.25 -15.21
N THR A 205 11.81 5.08 -14.80
CA THR A 205 12.10 6.50 -14.57
C THR A 205 13.03 6.66 -13.34
N PRO A 206 14.14 7.41 -13.43
CA PRO A 206 14.95 7.80 -12.26
C PRO A 206 14.16 8.66 -11.30
N MET A 207 14.17 8.28 -10.02
CA MET A 207 13.37 8.93 -9.00
C MET A 207 14.18 9.15 -7.71
N SER A 208 13.77 10.16 -6.95
CA SER A 208 13.95 10.19 -5.50
C SER A 208 12.60 10.03 -4.81
N TRP A 209 12.57 9.32 -3.68
CA TRP A 209 11.36 9.16 -2.89
C TRP A 209 11.65 9.08 -1.39
N ARG A 210 10.63 9.36 -0.59
CA ARG A 210 10.70 9.32 0.87
C ARG A 210 9.38 8.93 1.48
N GLY A 211 9.46 8.31 2.64
CA GLY A 211 8.31 7.71 3.30
C GLY A 211 8.68 7.04 4.61
N ASP A 212 7.87 6.06 5.01
CA ASP A 212 8.15 5.18 6.15
C ASP A 212 8.34 3.74 5.67
N LEU A 213 9.38 3.08 6.18
CA LEU A 213 9.63 1.65 6.02
C LEU A 213 8.79 0.91 7.06
N ALA A 214 7.79 0.16 6.62
CA ALA A 214 6.88 -0.52 7.54
C ALA A 214 7.29 -1.96 7.82
N PHE A 215 7.65 -2.69 6.78
CA PHE A 215 8.00 -4.10 6.87
C PHE A 215 9.03 -4.48 5.81
N TYR A 216 9.85 -5.49 6.11
CA TYR A 216 10.81 -6.04 5.15
C TYR A 216 10.96 -7.56 5.30
N GLU A 217 11.00 -8.25 4.17
CA GLU A 217 11.29 -9.68 4.07
C GLU A 217 12.21 -9.96 2.88
N GLY A 218 13.42 -10.41 3.19
CA GLY A 218 14.47 -10.59 2.20
C GLY A 218 14.80 -9.27 1.50
N ALA A 219 14.72 -9.26 0.17
CA ALA A 219 14.94 -8.06 -0.64
C ALA A 219 13.66 -7.22 -0.85
N ASN A 220 12.52 -7.63 -0.28
CA ASN A 220 11.25 -6.94 -0.42
C ASN A 220 11.01 -6.02 0.78
N VAL A 221 10.55 -4.82 0.50
CA VAL A 221 10.27 -3.79 1.50
C VAL A 221 8.92 -3.17 1.21
N GLU A 222 8.00 -3.28 2.16
CA GLU A 222 6.73 -2.57 2.11
C GLU A 222 6.90 -1.18 2.72
N VAL A 223 6.50 -0.17 1.97
CA VAL A 223 6.73 1.25 2.31
C VAL A 223 5.49 2.09 2.11
N THR A 224 5.43 3.20 2.86
CA THR A 224 4.59 4.33 2.47
C THR A 224 5.37 5.28 1.59
N LEU A 225 4.72 5.99 0.68
CA LEU A 225 5.31 7.17 0.03
C LEU A 225 4.63 8.43 0.52
N ARG A 226 5.44 9.37 1.00
CA ARG A 226 5.00 10.73 1.30
C ARG A 226 5.27 11.67 0.15
N GLU A 227 6.41 11.47 -0.51
CA GLU A 227 6.81 12.23 -1.70
C GLU A 227 7.63 11.33 -2.62
N ALA A 228 7.41 11.49 -3.93
CA ALA A 228 8.23 10.91 -4.97
C ALA A 228 8.41 11.96 -6.09
N ARG A 229 9.62 12.06 -6.65
CA ARG A 229 9.96 13.03 -7.70
C ARG A 229 10.76 12.33 -8.80
N ALA A 230 10.38 12.58 -10.05
CA ALA A 230 11.16 12.19 -11.22
C ALA A 230 12.41 13.08 -11.32
N GLU A 231 13.51 12.58 -10.76
CA GLU A 231 14.79 13.26 -10.69
C GLU A 231 15.93 12.25 -10.57
N GLY A 232 17.13 12.68 -10.94
CA GLY A 232 18.31 11.83 -10.97
C GLY A 232 18.72 11.45 -12.38
N ASP A 233 19.66 10.52 -12.47
CA ASP A 233 20.22 10.01 -13.71
C ASP A 233 20.33 8.49 -13.63
N ASP A 234 20.16 7.81 -14.76
CA ASP A 234 20.43 6.37 -14.90
C ASP A 234 21.51 6.21 -15.98
N PRO A 235 22.78 5.95 -15.58
CA PRO A 235 23.87 5.79 -16.53
C PRO A 235 23.66 4.59 -17.47
N PHE A 236 22.75 3.67 -17.12
CA PHE A 236 22.39 2.51 -17.92
C PHE A 236 21.04 2.66 -18.63
N ALA A 237 20.40 3.84 -18.64
CA ALA A 237 19.05 4.04 -19.18
C ALA A 237 18.89 3.47 -20.61
N ALA A 238 19.84 3.77 -21.49
CA ALA A 238 19.81 3.29 -22.88
C ALA A 238 19.96 1.77 -22.99
N LEU A 239 20.78 1.15 -22.15
CA LEU A 239 20.95 -0.30 -22.11
C LEU A 239 19.68 -0.96 -21.55
N ARG A 240 19.20 -0.47 -20.40
CA ARG A 240 18.00 -0.94 -19.71
C ARG A 240 16.79 -0.93 -20.63
N ALA A 241 16.57 0.18 -21.34
CA ALA A 241 15.48 0.34 -22.31
C ALA A 241 15.56 -0.69 -23.45
N ARG A 242 16.76 -1.04 -23.91
CA ARG A 242 16.96 -2.04 -24.98
C ARG A 242 16.82 -3.47 -24.49
N LEU A 243 17.06 -3.73 -23.22
CA LEU A 243 16.86 -5.06 -22.61
C LEU A 243 15.38 -5.39 -22.41
N GLN A 244 14.52 -4.39 -22.24
CA GLN A 244 13.07 -4.60 -22.03
C GLN A 244 12.44 -5.45 -23.14
N GLY A 245 11.48 -6.29 -22.77
CA GLY A 245 10.65 -7.08 -23.68
C GLY A 245 10.65 -8.57 -23.37
N PHE A 246 9.98 -9.31 -24.24
CA PHE A 246 9.89 -10.76 -24.19
C PHE A 246 10.91 -11.39 -25.14
N TRP A 247 11.65 -12.36 -24.64
CA TRP A 247 12.79 -12.98 -25.31
C TRP A 247 12.61 -14.50 -25.29
N THR A 248 12.68 -15.13 -26.46
CA THR A 248 12.61 -16.59 -26.59
C THR A 248 14.00 -17.15 -26.84
N SER A 249 14.40 -18.21 -26.14
CA SER A 249 15.70 -18.85 -26.33
C SER A 249 15.87 -19.39 -27.74
N ALA A 250 17.03 -19.13 -28.34
CA ALA A 250 17.36 -19.57 -29.69
C ALA A 250 17.58 -21.09 -29.78
N SER A 251 17.92 -21.74 -28.66
CA SER A 251 18.16 -23.19 -28.60
C SER A 251 16.98 -24.00 -28.07
N ASP A 252 16.06 -23.35 -27.35
CA ASP A 252 14.89 -24.00 -26.75
C ASP A 252 13.70 -23.03 -26.74
N PRO A 253 12.71 -23.18 -27.65
CA PRO A 253 11.60 -22.26 -27.74
C PRO A 253 10.65 -22.29 -26.53
N ASN A 254 10.74 -23.33 -25.68
CA ASN A 254 9.96 -23.41 -24.46
C ASN A 254 10.56 -22.57 -23.33
N TYR A 255 11.84 -22.18 -23.44
CA TYR A 255 12.51 -21.34 -22.46
C TYR A 255 12.44 -19.86 -22.87
N GLN A 256 11.85 -19.05 -22.00
CA GLN A 256 11.52 -17.66 -22.28
C GLN A 256 11.97 -16.75 -21.13
N LEU A 257 12.32 -15.52 -21.47
CA LEU A 257 12.78 -14.49 -20.56
C LEU A 257 11.95 -13.23 -20.78
N LEU A 258 11.27 -12.76 -19.73
CA LEU A 258 10.64 -11.45 -19.68
C LEU A 258 11.53 -10.49 -18.91
N ILE A 259 11.85 -9.35 -19.53
CA ILE A 259 12.46 -8.22 -18.84
C ILE A 259 11.46 -7.05 -18.90
N ALA A 260 10.90 -6.68 -17.75
CA ALA A 260 9.90 -5.62 -17.63
C ALA A 260 10.19 -4.73 -16.42
N GLY A 261 10.42 -3.44 -16.65
CA GLY A 261 10.99 -2.56 -15.64
C GLY A 261 12.34 -3.08 -15.16
N GLY A 262 12.46 -3.24 -13.85
CA GLY A 262 13.56 -3.95 -13.19
C GLY A 262 13.27 -5.41 -12.88
N VAL A 263 12.28 -6.05 -13.50
CA VAL A 263 12.00 -7.49 -13.30
C VAL A 263 12.73 -8.31 -14.37
N PHE A 264 13.36 -9.40 -13.93
CA PHE A 264 13.97 -10.46 -14.76
C PHE A 264 13.25 -11.77 -14.44
N GLU A 265 12.40 -12.24 -15.35
CA GLU A 265 11.58 -13.43 -15.15
C GLU A 265 11.89 -14.50 -16.19
N GLU A 266 12.29 -15.67 -15.71
CA GLU A 266 12.52 -16.87 -16.51
C GLU A 266 11.29 -17.76 -16.45
N SER A 267 10.84 -18.24 -17.62
CA SER A 267 9.72 -19.16 -17.73
C SER A 267 10.06 -20.35 -18.62
N TYR A 268 9.42 -21.48 -18.32
CA TYR A 268 9.49 -22.69 -19.13
C TYR A 268 8.07 -23.17 -19.44
N GLU A 269 7.77 -23.38 -20.73
CA GLU A 269 6.40 -23.68 -21.20
C GLU A 269 5.38 -22.63 -20.71
N HIS A 270 5.77 -21.35 -20.72
CA HIS A 270 4.99 -20.20 -20.23
C HIS A 270 4.68 -20.20 -18.73
N ILE A 271 5.29 -21.10 -17.95
CA ILE A 271 5.17 -21.13 -16.50
C ILE A 271 6.38 -20.40 -15.93
N PRO A 272 6.21 -19.32 -15.15
CA PRO A 272 7.31 -18.69 -14.43
C PRO A 272 8.04 -19.70 -13.55
N THR A 273 9.35 -19.79 -13.73
CA THR A 273 10.25 -20.72 -13.01
C THR A 273 11.13 -19.98 -12.01
N ASP A 274 11.48 -18.73 -12.29
CA ASP A 274 12.25 -17.87 -11.40
C ASP A 274 11.95 -16.41 -11.74
N THR A 275 11.75 -15.58 -10.72
CA THR A 275 11.53 -14.13 -10.88
C THR A 275 12.53 -13.42 -9.99
N ARG A 276 13.31 -12.53 -10.58
CA ARG A 276 14.43 -11.83 -9.94
C ARG A 276 14.37 -10.34 -10.20
N LEU A 277 15.00 -9.61 -9.30
CA LEU A 277 15.26 -8.19 -9.47
C LEU A 277 16.48 -7.99 -10.37
N MET A 278 16.29 -7.23 -11.44
CA MET A 278 17.32 -6.83 -12.38
C MET A 278 17.97 -5.51 -11.96
N ASP A 279 19.29 -5.52 -11.82
CA ASP A 279 20.11 -4.31 -11.77
C ASP A 279 21.21 -4.33 -12.86
N LEU A 280 21.80 -3.17 -13.12
CA LEU A 280 22.87 -3.00 -14.09
C LEU A 280 24.08 -2.37 -13.41
N ALA A 281 25.26 -2.94 -13.65
CA ALA A 281 26.51 -2.41 -13.10
C ALA A 281 27.66 -2.50 -14.09
N THR A 282 28.73 -1.77 -13.79
CA THR A 282 29.98 -1.84 -14.54
C THR A 282 30.82 -3.07 -14.17
N THR A 283 30.51 -3.74 -13.06
CA THR A 283 31.22 -4.94 -12.62
C THR A 283 30.34 -5.77 -11.69
N CYS A 284 30.74 -7.02 -11.43
CA CYS A 284 30.11 -7.90 -10.46
C CYS A 284 31.12 -8.97 -10.01
N ASP A 285 30.75 -9.76 -9.01
CA ASP A 285 31.62 -10.82 -8.50
C ASP A 285 31.94 -11.86 -9.59
N GLY A 286 33.23 -12.07 -9.84
CA GLY A 286 33.73 -12.98 -10.88
C GLY A 286 33.89 -12.34 -12.27
N ALA A 287 33.59 -11.05 -12.43
CA ALA A 287 33.82 -10.32 -13.68
C ALA A 287 35.31 -10.34 -14.08
N ARG A 288 35.57 -10.48 -15.38
CA ARG A 288 36.93 -10.51 -15.95
C ARG A 288 37.36 -9.18 -16.56
N GLY A 289 36.49 -8.16 -16.54
CA GLY A 289 36.72 -6.82 -17.07
C GLY A 289 35.58 -5.88 -16.69
N ASP A 290 35.59 -4.68 -17.27
CA ASP A 290 34.51 -3.71 -17.12
C ASP A 290 33.35 -4.06 -18.07
N GLY A 291 32.14 -3.99 -17.53
CA GLY A 291 30.89 -4.39 -18.15
C GLY A 291 30.28 -3.34 -19.09
N PRO A 292 29.07 -3.62 -19.60
CA PRO A 292 27.93 -3.73 -18.70
C PRO A 292 27.57 -5.16 -18.28
N TYR A 293 27.22 -5.30 -17.00
CA TYR A 293 26.71 -6.53 -16.40
C TYR A 293 25.25 -6.36 -15.96
N LEU A 294 24.47 -7.42 -16.14
CA LEU A 294 23.14 -7.59 -15.57
C LEU A 294 23.24 -8.44 -14.31
N LEU A 295 22.74 -7.92 -13.20
CA LEU A 295 22.63 -8.64 -11.94
C LEU A 295 21.17 -9.05 -11.74
N ALA A 296 20.91 -10.34 -11.61
CA ALA A 296 19.59 -10.89 -11.30
C ALA A 296 19.59 -11.41 -9.85
N GLN A 297 19.02 -10.62 -8.96
CA GLN A 297 18.96 -10.90 -7.53
C GLN A 297 17.66 -11.60 -7.15
N SER A 298 17.77 -12.69 -6.39
CA SER A 298 16.59 -13.39 -5.87
C SER A 298 15.85 -12.55 -4.83
N TYR A 299 14.52 -12.64 -4.82
CA TYR A 299 13.68 -12.03 -3.78
C TYR A 299 13.78 -12.70 -2.42
N ALA A 300 14.28 -13.94 -2.37
CA ALA A 300 14.41 -14.69 -1.12
C ALA A 300 15.48 -14.06 -0.21
N ARG A 301 15.27 -14.14 1.11
CA ARG A 301 16.17 -13.57 2.13
C ARG A 301 17.61 -14.05 2.02
N ASP A 302 17.80 -15.33 1.70
CA ASP A 302 19.12 -15.95 1.53
C ASP A 302 19.43 -16.21 0.05
N GLY A 303 18.77 -15.45 -0.83
CA GLY A 303 18.85 -15.59 -2.27
C GLY A 303 20.20 -15.20 -2.84
N ASP A 304 20.60 -15.86 -3.92
CA ASP A 304 21.84 -15.57 -4.63
C ASP A 304 21.65 -14.43 -5.66
N ILE A 305 22.78 -13.86 -6.10
CA ILE A 305 22.84 -12.92 -7.21
C ILE A 305 23.48 -13.63 -8.40
N ARG A 306 22.75 -13.74 -9.51
CA ARG A 306 23.30 -14.23 -10.77
C ARG A 306 23.81 -13.05 -11.59
N CYS A 307 25.08 -13.09 -11.98
CA CYS A 307 25.66 -12.07 -12.84
C CYS A 307 25.79 -12.56 -14.29
N PHE A 308 25.37 -11.71 -15.22
CA PHE A 308 25.44 -11.95 -16.65
C PHE A 308 26.20 -10.82 -17.33
N GLU A 309 27.21 -11.15 -18.12
CA GLU A 309 27.78 -10.18 -19.07
C GLU A 309 26.77 -9.99 -20.21
N VAL A 310 26.42 -8.74 -20.53
CA VAL A 310 25.58 -8.44 -21.69
C VAL A 310 26.49 -8.45 -22.93
N PHE A 311 26.68 -9.63 -23.50
CA PHE A 311 27.67 -9.88 -24.56
C PHE A 311 27.25 -9.28 -25.91
N GLU A 312 26.00 -9.55 -26.31
CA GLU A 312 25.41 -8.96 -27.50
C GLU A 312 23.99 -8.48 -27.21
N LEU A 313 23.65 -7.30 -27.71
CA LEU A 313 22.29 -6.78 -27.68
C LEU A 313 22.04 -6.05 -29.00
N SER A 314 20.95 -6.39 -29.68
CA SER A 314 20.44 -5.70 -30.87
C SER A 314 18.95 -5.40 -30.69
N ARG A 315 18.25 -5.06 -31.78
CA ARG A 315 16.78 -4.95 -31.73
C ARG A 315 16.13 -6.31 -31.52
N ASN A 316 16.69 -7.37 -32.11
CA ASN A 316 16.03 -8.69 -32.21
C ASN A 316 16.84 -9.81 -31.56
N SER A 317 18.05 -9.55 -31.07
CA SER A 317 18.92 -10.54 -30.43
C SER A 317 19.44 -10.05 -29.09
N LEU A 318 19.55 -10.98 -28.14
CA LEU A 318 20.14 -10.80 -26.82
C LEU A 318 21.02 -12.02 -26.53
N SER A 319 22.27 -11.80 -26.18
CA SER A 319 23.19 -12.83 -25.70
C SER A 319 23.66 -12.46 -24.31
N LEU A 320 23.28 -13.27 -23.33
CA LEU A 320 23.68 -13.13 -21.93
C LEU A 320 24.70 -14.19 -21.60
N PHE A 321 25.86 -13.82 -21.05
CA PHE A 321 26.88 -14.77 -20.63
C PHE A 321 26.84 -14.93 -19.10
N PRO A 322 26.25 -16.02 -18.56
CA PRO A 322 26.22 -16.24 -17.12
C PRO A 322 27.64 -16.48 -16.61
N LEU A 323 28.07 -15.73 -15.60
CA LEU A 323 29.40 -15.92 -15.04
C LEU A 323 29.53 -17.31 -14.40
N GLY A 324 30.70 -17.93 -14.59
CA GLY A 324 30.98 -19.30 -14.14
C GLY A 324 30.52 -20.40 -15.12
N VAL A 325 29.81 -20.06 -16.19
CA VAL A 325 29.39 -20.99 -17.25
C VAL A 325 30.23 -20.77 -18.51
N MET A 326 30.34 -21.78 -19.38
CA MET A 326 31.16 -21.70 -20.61
C MET A 326 30.37 -21.34 -21.89
N ARG A 327 29.06 -21.14 -21.80
CA ARG A 327 28.21 -20.88 -22.96
C ARG A 327 27.27 -19.70 -22.71
N PRO A 328 27.06 -18.82 -23.70
CA PRO A 328 26.04 -17.80 -23.62
C PRO A 328 24.65 -18.42 -23.69
N LEU A 329 23.68 -17.67 -23.17
CA LEU A 329 22.26 -17.84 -23.39
C LEU A 329 21.85 -16.86 -24.49
N ASP A 330 21.51 -17.41 -25.65
CA ASP A 330 21.11 -16.62 -26.81
C ASP A 330 19.59 -16.59 -26.94
N PHE A 331 19.03 -15.40 -27.12
CA PHE A 331 17.61 -15.15 -27.24
C PHE A 331 17.28 -14.31 -28.47
N VAL A 332 16.10 -14.56 -29.01
CA VAL A 332 15.46 -13.79 -30.07
C VAL A 332 14.28 -13.05 -29.47
N ARG A 333 14.14 -11.77 -29.81
CA ARG A 333 13.00 -10.97 -29.37
C ARG A 333 11.71 -11.53 -29.96
N SER A 334 10.72 -11.73 -29.11
CA SER A 334 9.37 -12.07 -29.54
C SER A 334 8.62 -10.80 -29.94
N ASP A 335 7.82 -10.90 -30.99
CA ASP A 335 6.89 -9.85 -31.41
C ASP A 335 5.69 -9.74 -30.45
#